data_AF-A0A6A4PMG4-F1
#
_entry.id   AF-A0A6A4PMG4-F1
#
_cell.length_a   1.000
_cell.length_b   1.000
_cell.length_c   1.000
_cell.angle_alpha   90.00
_cell.angle_beta   90.00
_cell.angle_gamma   90.00
#
_symmetry.space_group_name_H-M   'P 1'
#
loop_
_entity.id
_entity.type
_entity.pdbx_description
1 polymer ?
#
loop_
_entity_poly.entity_id
_entity_poly.type
_entity_poly.pdbx_seq_one_letter_code
_entity_poly.pdbx_strand_id
1 'polypeptide(L)'
;MEMLCHGIPLVDVDKNVNRFSCPVTGSNLETCDVIETSVRLGEKTVLFLPSFHDSMKPLKVASPIDITVSARINLAFLDEGLIMGAPFVVIPSHNHVIEATSDDFDQSNVNAQLFQGLSSLLHSMDQGLICSSICDLETMTEAPYRCYYILQSSNNGPMLLKRLAGAEEVLRVPENRLVESSVNKEIENSVQACLLKV
;
A
#
# COMPACT_ATOMS: atom_id res chain seq x y z
N MET A 1 -5.31 -4.93 17.87
CA MET A 1 -4.39 -3.81 17.61
C MET A 1 -3.04 -4.21 18.17
N GLU A 2 -2.19 -4.81 17.33
CA GLU A 2 -0.84 -5.23 17.73
C GLU A 2 0.16 -4.36 16.98
N MET A 3 0.98 -3.62 17.74
CA MET A 3 2.03 -2.77 17.20
C MET A 3 3.28 -3.61 16.92
N LEU A 4 3.76 -3.52 15.67
CA LEU A 4 4.93 -4.23 15.16
C LEU A 4 6.23 -3.60 15.68
N CYS A 5 7.01 -4.39 16.41
CA CYS A 5 8.31 -4.00 16.96
C CYS A 5 9.40 -4.02 15.87
N HIS A 6 10.13 -2.90 15.76
CA HIS A 6 11.24 -2.71 14.84
C HIS A 6 12.56 -3.26 15.43
N GLY A 7 13.46 -3.70 14.53
CA GLY A 7 14.60 -4.59 14.80
C GLY A 7 15.50 -4.28 15.99
N ILE A 8 15.98 -5.35 16.62
CA ILE A 8 16.84 -5.34 17.82
C ILE A 8 18.31 -5.60 17.39
N PRO A 9 19.28 -4.76 17.76
CA PRO A 9 20.69 -5.10 17.67
C PRO A 9 21.11 -6.00 18.84
N LEU A 10 21.65 -7.19 18.55
CA LEU A 10 22.24 -8.05 19.58
C LEU A 10 23.69 -7.59 19.84
N VAL A 11 23.93 -7.02 21.00
CA VAL A 11 25.26 -6.97 21.60
C VAL A 11 25.40 -8.23 22.48
N ASP A 12 26.47 -8.98 22.21
CA ASP A 12 26.93 -10.22 22.86
C ASP A 12 26.08 -11.49 22.71
N VAL A 13 26.48 -12.27 21.70
CA VAL A 13 26.28 -13.71 21.58
C VAL A 13 27.14 -14.40 22.64
N ASP A 14 26.64 -14.49 23.87
CA ASP A 14 27.04 -15.56 24.79
C ASP A 14 26.09 -15.63 25.98
N LYS A 15 24.96 -16.33 25.78
CA LYS A 15 24.25 -17.12 26.79
C LYS A 15 23.04 -17.77 26.13
N ASN A 16 22.78 -19.03 26.51
CA ASN A 16 21.57 -19.77 26.18
C ASN A 16 20.30 -18.91 26.42
N VAL A 17 19.68 -18.41 25.36
CA VAL A 17 18.36 -17.77 25.45
C VAL A 17 17.35 -18.58 24.63
N ASN A 18 16.83 -19.64 25.25
CA ASN A 18 15.79 -20.52 24.69
C ASN A 18 14.40 -19.87 24.65
N ARG A 19 14.32 -18.54 24.68
CA ARG A 19 13.08 -17.75 24.62
C ARG A 19 13.43 -16.36 24.11
N PHE A 20 13.28 -16.14 22.82
CA PHE A 20 13.27 -14.77 22.31
C PHE A 20 11.98 -14.13 22.82
N SER A 21 12.07 -13.05 23.58
CA SER A 21 10.91 -12.27 23.99
C SER A 21 11.02 -10.88 23.40
N CYS A 22 9.93 -10.35 22.85
CA CYS A 22 9.91 -8.97 22.40
C CYS A 22 10.19 -8.05 23.61
N PRO A 23 11.24 -7.21 23.60
CA PRO A 23 11.56 -6.33 24.72
C PRO A 23 10.53 -5.21 24.90
N VAL A 24 9.67 -4.98 23.90
CA VAL A 24 8.61 -3.96 23.95
C VAL A 24 7.30 -4.53 24.50
N THR A 25 6.93 -5.75 24.14
CA THR A 25 5.65 -6.36 24.55
C THR A 25 5.80 -7.46 25.61
N GLY A 26 7.01 -7.97 25.84
CA GLY A 26 7.29 -9.09 26.73
C GLY A 26 6.83 -10.45 26.20
N SER A 27 6.23 -10.51 25.00
CA SER A 27 5.69 -11.74 24.42
C SER A 27 6.82 -12.67 23.95
N ASN A 28 6.68 -13.98 24.21
CA ASN A 28 7.60 -14.98 23.68
C ASN A 28 7.39 -15.13 22.17
N LEU A 29 8.47 -15.03 21.40
CA LEU A 29 8.53 -15.29 19.97
C LEU A 29 8.70 -16.80 19.77
N GLU A 30 7.79 -17.43 19.02
CA GLU A 30 7.82 -18.87 18.78
C GLU A 30 8.86 -19.23 17.71
N THR A 31 9.27 -20.50 17.68
CA THR A 31 10.34 -21.01 16.80
C THR A 31 10.06 -20.80 15.30
N CYS A 32 8.78 -20.68 14.90
CA CYS A 32 8.37 -20.45 13.52
C CYS A 32 8.58 -18.99 13.06
N ASP A 33 8.54 -18.01 13.97
CA ASP A 33 8.72 -16.58 13.63
C ASP A 33 10.17 -16.22 13.29
N VAL A 34 11.11 -17.11 13.63
CA VAL A 34 12.54 -16.84 13.61
C VAL A 34 13.24 -17.46 12.39
N ILE A 35 12.65 -18.50 11.77
CA ILE A 35 13.43 -19.38 10.87
C ILE A 35 13.28 -19.05 9.37
N GLU A 36 12.17 -18.47 8.90
CA GLU A 36 11.95 -18.33 7.44
C GLU A 36 12.18 -16.92 6.85
N THR A 37 12.30 -15.90 7.69
CA THR A 37 12.30 -14.51 7.21
C THR A 37 13.47 -13.68 7.71
N SER A 38 14.59 -14.31 8.07
CA SER A 38 15.75 -13.55 8.53
C SER A 38 16.72 -13.14 7.41
N VAL A 39 17.16 -11.88 7.40
CA VAL A 39 18.20 -11.34 6.52
C VAL A 39 19.42 -10.98 7.36
N ARG A 40 20.59 -11.53 7.01
CA ARG A 40 21.84 -11.25 7.71
C ARG A 40 22.48 -9.97 7.15
N LEU A 41 22.62 -8.94 7.97
CA LEU A 41 23.32 -7.69 7.68
C LEU A 41 24.72 -7.71 8.29
N GLY A 42 25.73 -7.98 7.46
CA GLY A 42 27.11 -8.10 7.92
C GLY A 42 27.33 -9.32 8.83
N GLU A 43 28.40 -9.33 9.61
CA GLU A 43 28.77 -10.52 10.39
C GLU A 43 27.93 -10.70 11.66
N LYS A 44 27.45 -9.60 12.26
CA LYS A 44 26.90 -9.58 13.64
C LYS A 44 25.41 -9.28 13.73
N THR A 45 24.74 -8.94 12.64
CA THR A 45 23.34 -8.50 12.69
C THR A 45 22.47 -9.41 11.84
N VAL A 46 21.40 -9.92 12.43
CA VAL A 46 20.35 -10.67 11.73
C VAL A 46 19.05 -9.91 11.94
N LEU A 47 18.45 -9.45 10.86
CA LEU A 47 17.13 -8.82 10.86
C LEU A 47 16.09 -9.89 10.61
N PHE A 48 15.09 -9.98 11.48
CA PHE A 48 13.91 -10.80 11.21
C PHE A 48 12.89 -9.94 10.45
N LEU A 49 12.59 -10.33 9.21
CA LEU A 49 11.46 -9.81 8.46
C LEU A 49 10.18 -10.48 9.00
N PRO A 50 9.04 -9.79 8.97
CA PRO A 50 7.77 -10.41 9.33
C PRO A 50 7.47 -11.59 8.38
N SER A 51 7.04 -12.72 8.94
CA SER A 51 6.54 -13.86 8.18
C SER A 51 5.23 -13.49 7.48
N PHE A 52 5.18 -13.60 6.15
CA PHE A 52 3.97 -13.33 5.35
C PHE A 52 2.95 -14.50 5.37
N HIS A 53 3.05 -15.40 6.35
CA HIS A 53 2.35 -16.69 6.27
C HIS A 53 0.92 -16.70 6.80
N ASP A 54 0.38 -15.61 7.37
CA ASP A 54 -0.91 -15.70 8.09
C ASP A 54 -2.00 -14.64 7.82
N SER A 55 -1.97 -13.83 6.75
CA SER A 55 -3.00 -12.77 6.60
C SER A 55 -3.65 -12.52 5.24
N MET A 56 -3.71 -13.50 4.33
CA MET A 56 -4.59 -13.39 3.15
C MET A 56 -5.90 -14.16 3.29
N LYS A 57 -6.56 -14.09 4.45
CA LYS A 57 -8.03 -14.13 4.44
C LYS A 57 -8.49 -12.73 4.09
N PRO A 58 -9.16 -12.49 2.95
CA PRO A 58 -9.71 -11.17 2.64
C PRO A 58 -10.58 -10.74 3.82
N LEU A 59 -10.30 -9.56 4.36
CA LEU A 59 -11.06 -9.01 5.49
C LEU A 59 -12.53 -9.02 5.07
N LYS A 60 -13.34 -9.85 5.74
CA LYS A 60 -14.72 -10.05 5.35
C LYS A 60 -15.50 -8.84 5.84
N VAL A 61 -15.68 -7.86 4.96
CA VAL A 61 -16.48 -6.68 5.25
C VAL A 61 -17.91 -7.12 5.57
N ALA A 62 -18.45 -6.65 6.69
CA ALA A 62 -19.77 -7.05 7.18
C ALA A 62 -20.93 -6.53 6.31
N SER A 63 -20.68 -5.49 5.49
CA SER A 63 -21.66 -4.84 4.62
C SER A 63 -21.03 -4.43 3.28
N PRO A 64 -21.82 -4.28 2.20
CA PRO A 64 -21.36 -3.64 0.97
C PRO A 64 -20.80 -2.25 1.27
N ILE A 65 -19.69 -1.89 0.63
CA ILE A 65 -19.11 -0.55 0.71
C ILE A 65 -19.39 0.15 -0.61
N ASP A 66 -20.07 1.29 -0.53
CA ASP A 66 -20.34 2.13 -1.69
C ASP A 66 -19.14 3.03 -1.99
N ILE A 67 -18.71 3.00 -3.25
CA ILE A 67 -17.65 3.84 -3.78
C ILE A 67 -18.24 4.66 -4.93
N THR A 68 -18.24 5.99 -4.77
CA THR A 68 -18.79 6.91 -5.76
C THR A 68 -17.67 7.49 -6.62
N VAL A 69 -17.77 7.33 -7.94
CA VAL A 69 -16.87 7.99 -8.90
C VAL A 69 -17.30 9.44 -9.06
N SER A 70 -16.36 10.37 -8.88
CA SER A 70 -16.61 11.81 -8.87
C SER A 70 -15.97 12.56 -10.05
N ALA A 71 -14.79 12.11 -10.50
CA ALA A 71 -14.06 12.77 -11.58
C ALA A 71 -13.07 11.82 -12.25
N ARG A 72 -12.49 12.29 -13.36
CA ARG A 72 -11.37 11.65 -14.07
C ARG A 72 -10.16 12.58 -14.02
N ILE A 73 -8.97 12.02 -13.79
CA ILE A 73 -7.72 12.77 -13.67
C ILE A 73 -6.67 12.17 -14.60
N ASN A 74 -5.81 13.01 -15.18
CA ASN A 74 -4.61 12.56 -15.87
C ASN A 74 -3.55 12.19 -14.82
N LEU A 75 -2.98 11.00 -14.94
CA LEU A 75 -2.06 10.45 -13.95
C LEU A 75 -0.76 11.25 -13.82
N ALA A 76 -0.37 12.00 -14.86
CA ALA A 76 0.76 12.93 -14.81
C ALA A 76 0.58 14.09 -13.81
N PHE A 77 -0.64 14.38 -13.35
CA PHE A 77 -0.91 15.38 -12.31
C PHE A 77 -0.98 14.78 -10.90
N LEU A 78 -0.89 13.46 -10.75
CA LEU A 78 -0.97 12.82 -9.46
C LEU A 78 0.41 12.86 -8.79
N ASP A 79 0.49 13.58 -7.68
CA ASP A 79 1.66 13.54 -6.79
C ASP A 79 1.62 12.26 -5.96
N GLU A 80 2.65 11.42 -6.07
CA GLU A 80 2.79 10.19 -5.30
C GLU A 80 2.85 10.46 -3.78
N GLY A 81 3.29 11.66 -3.37
CA GLY A 81 3.28 12.10 -1.97
C GLY A 81 1.88 12.29 -1.39
N LEU A 82 0.83 12.31 -2.23
CA LEU A 82 -0.58 12.35 -1.80
C LEU A 82 -1.19 10.96 -1.66
N ILE A 83 -0.50 9.89 -2.07
CA ILE A 83 -1.00 8.52 -1.97
C ILE A 83 -0.63 7.96 -0.60
N MET A 84 -1.62 7.39 0.10
CA MET A 84 -1.43 6.81 1.42
C MET A 84 -1.98 5.38 1.51
N GLY A 85 -1.54 4.66 2.54
CA GLY A 85 -2.02 3.34 2.88
C GLY A 85 -1.68 2.26 1.84
N ALA A 86 -2.22 1.06 2.06
CA ALA A 86 -2.07 -0.06 1.14
C ALA A 86 -3.01 0.07 -0.07
N PRO A 87 -2.56 -0.31 -1.29
CA PRO A 87 -3.43 -0.38 -2.45
C PRO A 87 -4.40 -1.58 -2.34
N PHE A 88 -5.62 -1.41 -2.84
CA PHE A 88 -6.61 -2.47 -2.98
C PHE A 88 -6.73 -2.90 -4.43
N VAL A 89 -6.79 -4.22 -4.64
CA VAL A 89 -7.08 -4.78 -5.96
C VAL A 89 -8.58 -4.77 -6.18
N VAL A 90 -9.03 -4.14 -7.26
CA VAL A 90 -10.43 -4.12 -7.68
C VAL A 90 -10.61 -5.11 -8.83
N ILE A 91 -11.56 -6.03 -8.66
CA ILE A 91 -11.95 -7.00 -9.67
C ILE A 91 -13.47 -6.95 -9.87
N PRO A 92 -13.97 -7.24 -11.08
CA PRO A 92 -15.41 -7.34 -11.28
C PRO A 92 -15.98 -8.52 -10.47
N SER A 93 -17.14 -8.32 -9.86
CA SER A 93 -17.85 -9.38 -9.14
C SER A 93 -18.41 -10.42 -10.11
N HIS A 94 -18.20 -11.71 -9.82
CA HIS A 94 -18.67 -12.82 -10.65
C HIS A 94 -19.99 -13.45 -10.15
N ASN A 95 -20.53 -13.03 -9.00
CA ASN A 95 -21.71 -13.63 -8.36
C ASN A 95 -22.66 -12.57 -7.76
N HIS A 96 -23.97 -12.78 -7.95
CA HIS A 96 -25.05 -11.97 -7.38
C HIS A 96 -25.41 -12.45 -5.97
N VAL A 97 -25.65 -11.50 -5.05
CA VAL A 97 -26.22 -11.73 -3.70
C VAL A 97 -27.74 -11.44 -3.67
N ILE A 98 -28.39 -11.33 -4.83
CA ILE A 98 -29.84 -11.07 -4.88
C ILE A 98 -30.49 -12.12 -5.78
N GLU A 99 -31.50 -12.76 -5.20
CA GLU A 99 -32.32 -13.89 -5.66
C GLU A 99 -32.34 -14.15 -7.18
N ALA A 100 -31.88 -15.35 -7.54
CA ALA A 100 -31.70 -15.79 -8.90
C ALA A 100 -33.01 -15.78 -9.71
N THR A 101 -33.03 -15.03 -10.80
CA THR A 101 -33.97 -15.21 -11.91
C THR A 101 -33.18 -15.63 -13.15
N SER A 102 -33.79 -16.40 -14.07
CA SER A 102 -33.06 -17.13 -15.12
C SER A 102 -32.29 -16.29 -16.15
N ASP A 103 -32.34 -14.96 -16.04
CA ASP A 103 -31.63 -14.00 -16.91
C ASP A 103 -30.24 -13.59 -16.35
N ASP A 104 -29.80 -14.14 -15.21
CA ASP A 104 -28.61 -13.71 -14.46
C ASP A 104 -27.24 -14.13 -15.05
N PHE A 105 -27.22 -15.05 -16.02
CA PHE A 105 -25.98 -15.41 -16.71
C PHE A 105 -25.45 -14.25 -17.58
N ASP A 106 -26.34 -13.37 -18.08
CA ASP A 106 -25.97 -12.29 -18.98
C ASP A 106 -25.40 -11.06 -18.23
N GLN A 107 -25.84 -10.76 -17.00
CA GLN A 107 -25.39 -9.57 -16.25
C GLN A 107 -23.95 -9.69 -15.71
N SER A 108 -23.55 -10.86 -15.21
CA SER A 108 -22.19 -11.08 -14.69
C SER A 108 -21.12 -10.86 -15.79
N ASN A 109 -21.47 -11.22 -17.02
CA ASN A 109 -20.65 -10.99 -18.21
C ASN A 109 -20.56 -9.49 -18.56
N VAL A 110 -21.67 -8.74 -18.43
CA VAL A 110 -21.69 -7.30 -18.69
C VAL A 110 -20.77 -6.54 -17.73
N ASN A 111 -20.75 -6.87 -16.43
CA ASN A 111 -19.86 -6.21 -15.47
C ASN A 111 -18.38 -6.48 -15.77
N ALA A 112 -18.03 -7.72 -16.14
CA ALA A 112 -16.68 -8.06 -16.54
C ALA A 112 -16.26 -7.29 -17.81
N GLN A 113 -17.13 -7.21 -18.82
CA GLN A 113 -16.87 -6.47 -20.06
C GLN A 113 -16.75 -4.96 -19.83
N LEU A 114 -17.64 -4.37 -19.02
CA LEU A 114 -17.58 -2.95 -18.65
C LEU A 114 -16.30 -2.63 -17.89
N PHE A 115 -15.94 -3.46 -16.90
CA PHE A 115 -14.71 -3.29 -16.13
C PHE A 115 -13.47 -3.38 -17.03
N GLN A 116 -13.44 -4.36 -17.93
CA GLN A 116 -12.35 -4.52 -18.89
C GLN A 116 -12.25 -3.32 -19.84
N GLY A 117 -13.37 -2.90 -20.45
CA GLY A 117 -13.41 -1.74 -21.33
C GLY A 117 -12.99 -0.44 -20.63
N LEU A 118 -13.46 -0.24 -19.39
CA LEU A 118 -13.08 0.90 -18.57
C LEU A 118 -11.57 0.90 -18.27
N SER A 119 -11.03 -0.23 -17.81
CA SER A 119 -9.61 -0.38 -17.51
C SER A 119 -8.75 -0.11 -18.75
N SER A 120 -9.11 -0.68 -19.91
CA SER A 120 -8.38 -0.47 -21.16
C SER A 120 -8.41 0.99 -21.64
N LEU A 121 -9.55 1.67 -21.50
CA LEU A 121 -9.68 3.08 -21.87
C LEU A 121 -8.86 3.98 -20.93
N LEU A 122 -8.98 3.78 -19.62
CA LEU A 122 -8.20 4.54 -18.64
C LEU A 122 -6.69 4.37 -18.85
N HIS A 123 -6.25 3.14 -19.14
CA HIS A 123 -4.85 2.85 -19.42
C HIS A 123 -4.36 3.56 -20.68
N SER A 124 -5.11 3.49 -21.78
CA SER A 124 -4.70 4.12 -23.05
C SER A 124 -4.68 5.65 -23.00
N MET A 125 -5.45 6.26 -22.10
CA MET A 125 -5.49 7.71 -21.89
C MET A 125 -4.52 8.21 -20.82
N ASP A 126 -3.79 7.32 -20.13
CA ASP A 126 -3.00 7.63 -18.93
C ASP A 126 -3.84 8.38 -17.87
N GLN A 127 -5.02 7.84 -17.57
CA GLN A 127 -6.01 8.45 -16.70
C GLN A 127 -6.46 7.51 -15.58
N GLY A 128 -6.90 8.11 -14.47
CA GLY A 128 -7.55 7.41 -13.36
C GLY A 128 -8.87 8.05 -12.99
N LEU A 129 -9.62 7.39 -12.10
CA LEU A 129 -10.89 7.88 -11.58
C LEU A 129 -10.74 8.30 -10.12
N ILE A 130 -11.18 9.52 -9.80
CA ILE A 130 -11.29 9.99 -8.42
C ILE A 130 -12.59 9.45 -7.85
N CYS A 131 -12.46 8.68 -6.79
CA CYS A 131 -13.52 8.02 -6.07
C CYS A 131 -13.65 8.57 -4.66
N SER A 132 -14.81 8.43 -4.05
CA SER A 132 -15.04 8.76 -2.65
C SER A 132 -15.92 7.73 -1.95
N SER A 133 -15.71 7.55 -0.65
CA SER A 133 -16.56 6.74 0.22
C SER A 133 -16.69 7.39 1.59
N ILE A 134 -17.76 7.06 2.30
CA ILE A 134 -17.88 7.33 3.74
C ILE A 134 -17.21 6.24 4.58
N CYS A 135 -16.74 5.15 3.95
CA CYS A 135 -15.99 4.10 4.61
C CYS A 135 -14.49 4.32 4.37
N ASP A 136 -13.70 4.27 5.43
CA ASP A 136 -12.26 4.14 5.31
C ASP A 136 -11.91 2.67 5.06
N LEU A 137 -11.46 2.38 3.83
CA LEU A 137 -11.06 1.04 3.41
C LEU A 137 -9.85 0.48 4.16
N GLU A 138 -9.01 1.33 4.76
CA GLU A 138 -7.84 0.87 5.52
C GLU A 138 -8.26 0.25 6.86
N THR A 139 -9.20 0.90 7.55
CA THR A 139 -9.75 0.43 8.83
C THR A 139 -11.01 -0.42 8.68
N MET A 140 -11.66 -0.38 7.51
CA MET A 140 -12.96 -0.96 7.21
C MET A 140 -14.06 -0.46 8.16
N THR A 141 -14.03 0.84 8.47
CA THR A 141 -14.99 1.51 9.35
C THR A 141 -15.57 2.78 8.71
N GLU A 142 -16.76 3.20 9.16
CA GLU A 142 -17.34 4.46 8.73
C GLU A 142 -16.48 5.63 9.24
N ALA A 143 -15.96 6.41 8.31
CA ALA A 143 -15.14 7.56 8.58
C ALA A 143 -16.02 8.78 8.89
N PRO A 144 -15.59 9.65 9.83
CA PRO A 144 -16.31 10.89 10.14
C PRO A 144 -16.23 11.93 9.01
N TYR A 145 -15.45 11.66 7.96
CA TYR A 145 -15.27 12.47 6.77
C TYR A 145 -15.26 11.57 5.53
N ARG A 146 -15.45 12.17 4.34
CA ARG A 146 -15.33 11.42 3.08
C ARG A 146 -13.86 11.09 2.82
N CYS A 147 -13.57 9.81 2.68
CA CYS A 147 -12.27 9.34 2.20
C CYS A 147 -12.24 9.39 0.68
N TYR A 148 -11.12 9.86 0.12
CA TYR A 148 -10.90 9.94 -1.31
C TYR A 148 -9.93 8.86 -1.78
N TYR A 149 -10.15 8.38 -2.99
CA TYR A 149 -9.37 7.31 -3.58
C TYR A 149 -9.11 7.60 -5.06
N ILE A 150 -8.02 7.07 -5.59
CA ILE A 150 -7.74 7.02 -7.02
C ILE A 150 -7.84 5.57 -7.49
N LEU A 151 -8.68 5.31 -8.48
CA LEU A 151 -8.73 4.05 -9.21
C LEU A 151 -7.86 4.17 -10.46
N GLN A 152 -6.79 3.37 -10.52
CA GLN A 152 -5.83 3.36 -11.61
C GLN A 152 -5.86 2.02 -12.33
N SER A 153 -5.88 2.04 -13.66
CA SER A 153 -5.66 0.83 -14.46
C SER A 153 -4.21 0.37 -14.35
N SER A 154 -3.97 -0.93 -14.24
CA SER A 154 -2.64 -1.52 -14.42
C SER A 154 -2.49 -2.08 -15.83
N ASN A 155 -1.25 -2.14 -16.35
CA ASN A 155 -0.99 -2.71 -17.67
C ASN A 155 -1.30 -4.22 -17.65
N ASN A 156 -2.32 -4.64 -18.41
CA ASN A 156 -2.82 -6.02 -18.50
C ASN A 156 -3.29 -6.66 -17.18
N GLY A 157 -3.60 -5.86 -16.15
CA GLY A 157 -3.97 -6.36 -14.82
C GLY A 157 -5.25 -5.75 -14.24
N PRO A 158 -5.61 -6.10 -13.00
CA PRO A 158 -6.75 -5.51 -12.29
C PRO A 158 -6.53 -4.01 -12.03
N MET A 159 -7.61 -3.27 -11.80
CA MET A 159 -7.48 -1.87 -11.39
C MET A 159 -7.07 -1.79 -9.91
N LEU A 160 -6.24 -0.80 -9.59
CA LEU A 160 -5.75 -0.54 -8.24
C LEU A 160 -6.47 0.67 -7.66
N LEU A 161 -7.08 0.49 -6.49
CA LEU A 161 -7.67 1.58 -5.72
C LEU A 161 -6.69 1.99 -4.63
N LYS A 162 -6.25 3.25 -4.62
CA LYS A 162 -5.30 3.77 -3.63
C LYS A 162 -5.92 4.94 -2.89
N ARG A 163 -5.64 5.08 -1.60
CA ARG A 163 -6.17 6.16 -0.76
C ARG A 163 -5.41 7.46 -1.07
N LEU A 164 -6.16 8.55 -1.18
CA LEU A 164 -5.62 9.90 -1.31
C LEU A 164 -5.67 10.59 0.04
N ALA A 165 -4.60 11.31 0.38
CA ALA A 165 -4.52 12.12 1.59
C ALA A 165 -5.54 13.26 1.55
N GLY A 166 -6.30 13.39 2.64
CA GLY A 166 -7.10 14.57 2.90
C GLY A 166 -6.22 15.80 3.13
N ALA A 167 -6.77 17.00 2.98
CA ALA A 167 -6.03 18.24 3.24
C ALA A 167 -5.58 18.34 4.71
N GLU A 168 -6.33 17.71 5.61
CA GLU A 168 -6.05 17.55 7.03
C GLU A 168 -4.90 16.56 7.33
N GLU A 169 -4.52 15.74 6.35
CA GLU A 169 -3.47 14.72 6.49
C GLU A 169 -2.15 15.16 5.83
N VAL A 170 -2.16 16.27 5.09
CA VAL A 170 -0.98 16.83 4.43
C VAL A 170 -0.41 17.98 5.23
N LEU A 171 0.77 17.77 5.82
CA LEU A 171 1.57 18.84 6.41
C LEU A 171 2.26 19.64 5.31
N ARG A 172 1.91 20.92 5.17
CA ARG A 172 2.70 21.83 4.32
C ARG A 172 4.08 21.99 4.93
N VAL A 173 5.11 21.60 4.18
CA VAL A 173 6.49 21.94 4.54
C VAL A 173 6.59 23.47 4.55
N PRO A 174 7.00 24.10 5.67
CA PRO A 174 7.22 25.54 5.68
C PRO A 174 8.23 25.90 4.60
N GLU A 175 8.01 27.01 3.88
CA GLU A 175 9.00 27.64 2.99
C GLU A 175 10.16 28.24 3.81
N ASN A 176 10.74 27.46 4.72
CA ASN A 176 12.01 27.81 5.32
C ASN A 176 13.05 27.64 4.23
N ARG A 177 13.28 28.75 3.53
CA ARG A 177 14.41 29.08 2.66
C ARG A 177 15.34 27.89 2.52
N LEU A 178 15.20 27.16 1.41
CA LEU A 178 16.28 26.33 0.89
C LEU A 178 17.54 27.18 1.06
N VAL A 179 18.34 26.82 2.06
CA VAL A 179 19.66 27.41 2.21
C VAL A 179 20.34 26.95 0.94
N GLU A 180 20.54 27.86 -0.01
CA GLU A 180 21.35 27.61 -1.19
C GLU A 180 22.74 27.25 -0.67
N SER A 181 22.95 25.97 -0.36
CA SER A 181 24.26 25.46 -0.03
C SER A 181 24.95 25.29 -1.37
N SER A 182 25.90 26.19 -1.66
CA SER A 182 26.79 26.01 -2.81
C SER A 182 27.52 24.67 -2.64
N VAL A 183 27.22 23.70 -3.49
CA VAL A 183 27.95 22.44 -3.53
C VAL A 183 29.36 22.73 -4.04
N ASN A 184 30.38 22.22 -3.33
CA ASN A 184 31.75 22.34 -3.80
C ASN A 184 31.92 21.54 -5.11
N LYS A 185 32.50 22.16 -6.14
CA LYS A 185 32.80 21.53 -7.44
C LYS A 185 33.56 20.21 -7.32
N GLU A 186 34.42 20.03 -6.32
CA GLU A 186 35.11 18.75 -6.11
C GLU A 186 34.15 17.64 -5.69
N ILE A 187 33.16 17.96 -4.86
CA ILE A 187 32.11 17.02 -4.46
C ILE A 187 31.23 16.70 -5.66
N GLU A 188 30.82 17.71 -6.42
CA GLU A 188 30.02 17.55 -7.64
C GLU A 188 30.74 16.64 -8.67
N ASN A 189 32.02 16.91 -8.94
CA ASN A 189 32.85 16.12 -9.84
C ASN A 189 33.05 14.68 -9.33
N SER A 190 33.21 14.51 -8.01
CA SER A 190 33.37 13.18 -7.41
C SER A 190 32.09 12.36 -7.53
N VAL A 191 30.93 12.96 -7.25
CA VAL A 191 29.61 12.34 -7.42
C VAL A 191 29.38 11.96 -8.89
N GLN A 192 29.66 12.88 -9.82
CA GLN A 192 29.52 12.60 -11.26
C GLN A 192 30.44 11.45 -11.70
N ALA A 193 31.70 11.45 -11.27
CA ALA A 193 32.65 10.38 -11.59
C ALA A 193 32.28 9.01 -10.98
N CYS A 194 31.58 9.00 -9.84
CA CYS A 194 31.03 7.79 -9.24
C CYS A 194 29.81 7.28 -10.02
N LEU A 195 28.89 8.16 -10.40
CA LEU A 195 27.67 7.79 -11.15
C LEU A 195 27.99 7.27 -12.56
N LEU A 196 29.01 7.82 -13.22
CA LEU A 196 29.46 7.35 -14.54
C LEU A 196 30.12 5.96 -14.52
N LYS A 197 30.36 5.38 -13.34
CA LYS A 197 30.95 4.04 -13.19
C LYS A 197 29.92 2.94 -12.91
N VAL A 198 28.66 3.30 -12.72
CA VAL A 198 27.52 2.37 -12.57
C VAL A 198 26.98 2.05 -13.96
#